data_AF-A0A4R3HBF9-F1
#
_entry.id   AF-A0A4R3HBF9-F1
#
_cell.length_a   1.000
_cell.length_b   1.000
_cell.length_c   1.000
_cell.angle_alpha   90.00
_cell.angle_beta   90.00
_cell.angle_gamma   90.00
#
_symmetry.space_group_name_H-M   'P 1'
#
loop_
_entity.id
_entity.type
_entity.pdbx_description
1 polymer ?
#
loop_
_entity_poly.entity_id
_entity_poly.type
_entity_poly.pdbx_seq_one_letter_code
_entity_poly.pdbx_strand_id
1 'polypeptide(L)'
;MATITVSDFVIWAKHIHGDDALAARVAGLGAGEILSLTIDGVEGPWRKMDDGKDGRPTPGVRPLGRAQEFWRELYRTRRGDVVSLEVHWATQPGVEEQGAAFETRAVEASRRLVRTDESRQAALDAFLALAGQGWKSEGRTMTRDEMHAR
;
A
#
# COMPACT_ATOMS: atom_id res chain seq x y z
N MET A 1 14.10 -10.45 -21.49
CA MET A 1 13.42 -11.25 -20.45
C MET A 1 14.25 -11.12 -19.20
N ALA A 2 13.69 -10.57 -18.13
CA ALA A 2 14.43 -10.32 -16.92
C ALA A 2 14.47 -11.57 -16.04
N THR A 3 15.48 -11.66 -15.18
CA THR A 3 15.60 -12.71 -14.18
C THR A 3 15.92 -12.12 -12.82
N ILE A 4 15.61 -12.86 -11.76
CA ILE A 4 15.92 -12.46 -10.39
C ILE A 4 16.31 -13.65 -9.53
N THR A 5 17.27 -13.44 -8.64
CA THR A 5 17.64 -14.41 -7.62
C THR A 5 16.73 -14.30 -6.40
N VAL A 6 16.17 -15.42 -5.97
CA VAL A 6 15.31 -15.50 -4.78
C VAL A 6 16.16 -15.44 -3.51
N SER A 7 16.52 -14.23 -3.07
CA SER A 7 17.43 -14.02 -1.94
C SER A 7 16.79 -13.41 -0.69
N ASP A 8 15.60 -12.82 -0.82
CA ASP A 8 14.96 -12.00 0.22
C ASP A 8 13.42 -12.00 0.05
N PHE A 9 12.69 -11.49 1.05
CA PHE A 9 11.23 -11.30 1.02
C PHE A 9 10.79 -10.11 0.14
N VAL A 10 11.75 -9.30 -0.29
CA VAL A 10 11.58 -8.12 -1.15
C VAL A 10 12.42 -8.31 -2.40
N ILE A 11 11.91 -7.82 -3.52
CA ILE A 11 12.68 -7.74 -4.76
C ILE A 11 13.43 -6.40 -4.77
N TRP A 12 14.75 -6.46 -4.74
CA TRP A 12 15.62 -5.30 -4.87
C TRP A 12 15.94 -5.06 -6.35
N ALA A 13 15.87 -3.81 -6.81
CA ALA A 13 16.13 -3.46 -8.21
C ALA A 13 17.52 -3.93 -8.69
N LYS A 14 18.52 -3.92 -7.80
CA LYS A 14 19.89 -4.42 -8.05
C LYS A 14 19.99 -5.93 -8.30
N HIS A 15 18.96 -6.70 -7.96
CA HIS A 15 18.91 -8.16 -8.19
C HIS A 15 18.12 -8.52 -9.45
N ILE A 16 17.60 -7.53 -10.18
CA ILE A 16 17.00 -7.72 -11.49
C ILE A 16 18.14 -7.77 -12.51
N HIS A 17 18.19 -8.84 -13.28
CA HIS A 17 19.22 -9.10 -14.27
C HIS A 17 18.59 -9.29 -15.65
N GLY A 18 19.35 -9.04 -16.72
CA GLY A 18 18.91 -9.26 -18.10
C GLY A 18 17.95 -8.20 -18.67
N ASP A 19 17.55 -7.20 -17.87
CA ASP A 19 16.77 -6.04 -18.32
C ASP A 19 17.05 -4.80 -17.44
N ASP A 20 18.01 -3.99 -17.86
CA ASP A 20 18.40 -2.76 -17.16
C ASP A 20 17.30 -1.71 -17.20
N ALA A 21 16.46 -1.71 -18.25
CA ALA A 21 15.34 -0.79 -18.36
C ALA A 21 14.28 -1.12 -17.31
N LEU A 22 14.01 -2.39 -17.05
CA LEU A 22 13.14 -2.83 -15.97
C LEU A 22 13.70 -2.45 -14.60
N ALA A 23 15.00 -2.70 -14.37
CA ALA A 23 15.65 -2.34 -13.11
C ALA A 23 15.57 -0.83 -12.83
N ALA A 24 15.87 0.00 -13.84
CA ALA A 24 15.76 1.46 -13.75
C ALA A 24 14.33 1.93 -13.49
N ARG A 25 13.34 1.30 -14.13
CA ARG A 25 11.92 1.59 -13.90
C ARG A 25 11.50 1.27 -12.48
N VAL A 26 11.82 0.09 -11.96
CA VAL A 26 11.51 -0.30 -10.57
C VAL A 26 12.19 0.63 -9.56
N ALA A 27 13.39 1.12 -9.88
CA ALA A 27 14.08 2.12 -9.07
C ALA A 27 13.34 3.47 -9.09
N GLY A 28 12.80 3.89 -10.23
CA GLY A 28 12.13 5.18 -10.45
C GLY A 28 10.66 5.27 -10.00
N LEU A 29 10.04 4.17 -9.57
CA LEU A 29 8.69 4.18 -8.99
C LEU A 29 8.61 5.08 -7.75
N GLY A 30 7.48 5.78 -7.59
CA GLY A 30 7.18 6.55 -6.39
C GLY A 30 6.89 5.64 -5.19
N ALA A 31 7.20 6.10 -3.98
CA ALA A 31 6.89 5.37 -2.75
C ALA A 31 5.40 4.99 -2.69
N GLY A 32 5.12 3.70 -2.44
CA GLY A 32 3.76 3.18 -2.37
C GLY A 32 3.09 2.89 -3.71
N GLU A 33 3.71 3.25 -4.85
CA GLU A 33 3.20 2.91 -6.19
C GLU A 33 3.10 1.40 -6.39
N ILE A 34 2.11 0.95 -7.16
CA ILE A 34 1.81 -0.47 -7.37
C ILE A 34 2.03 -0.81 -8.84
N LEU A 35 2.64 -1.97 -9.09
CA LEU A 35 2.74 -2.60 -10.40
C LEU A 35 2.34 -4.07 -10.34
N SER A 36 2.04 -4.66 -11.48
CA SER A 36 1.93 -6.11 -11.60
C SER A 36 3.24 -6.70 -12.12
N LEU A 37 3.72 -7.75 -11.44
CA LEU A 37 4.85 -8.55 -11.89
C LEU A 37 4.40 -10.00 -12.04
N THR A 38 4.90 -10.64 -13.09
CA THR A 38 4.79 -12.08 -13.29
C THR A 38 6.11 -12.73 -12.97
N ILE A 39 6.08 -13.71 -12.07
CA ILE A 39 7.25 -14.47 -11.64
C ILE A 39 6.97 -15.95 -11.90
N ASP A 40 7.81 -16.59 -12.73
CA ASP A 40 7.60 -17.99 -13.16
C ASP A 40 6.15 -18.27 -13.59
N GLY A 41 5.55 -17.32 -14.34
CA GLY A 41 4.18 -17.42 -14.84
C GLY A 41 3.07 -17.07 -13.83
N VAL A 42 3.41 -16.73 -12.59
CA VAL A 42 2.45 -16.29 -11.57
C VAL A 42 2.43 -14.77 -11.50
N GLU A 43 1.36 -14.17 -12.01
CA GLU A 43 1.11 -12.73 -11.90
C GLU A 43 0.62 -12.35 -10.50
N GLY A 44 1.07 -11.20 -10.01
CA GLY A 44 0.37 -10.53 -8.92
C GLY A 44 0.87 -9.11 -8.65
N PRO A 45 0.24 -8.42 -7.68
CA PRO A 45 0.54 -7.03 -7.38
C PRO A 45 1.77 -6.87 -6.45
N TRP A 46 2.56 -5.85 -6.74
CA TRP A 46 3.76 -5.48 -6.00
C TRP A 46 3.77 -3.98 -5.73
N ARG A 47 4.14 -3.61 -4.50
CA ARG A 47 4.20 -2.22 -4.06
C ARG A 47 5.63 -1.78 -3.90
N LYS A 48 5.97 -0.60 -4.44
CA LYS A 48 7.19 0.11 -4.11
C LYS A 48 7.27 0.36 -2.60
N MET A 49 8.44 0.08 -2.03
CA MET A 49 8.71 0.37 -0.63
C MET A 49 8.70 1.86 -0.36
N ASP A 50 8.40 2.20 0.89
CA ASP A 50 8.44 3.58 1.35
C ASP A 50 9.90 4.06 1.39
N ASP A 51 10.09 5.36 1.26
CA ASP A 51 11.43 5.95 1.35
C ASP A 51 12.01 5.75 2.76
N GLY A 52 13.34 5.74 2.84
CA GLY A 52 14.05 5.66 4.11
C GLY A 52 13.64 6.79 5.05
N LYS A 53 13.88 6.63 6.35
CA LYS A 53 13.62 7.69 7.35
C LYS A 53 14.39 8.98 7.06
N ASP A 54 15.46 8.89 6.29
CA ASP A 54 16.30 9.98 5.79
C ASP A 54 15.80 10.61 4.48
N GLY A 55 14.66 10.14 3.94
CA GLY A 55 14.07 10.60 2.69
C GLY A 55 14.73 10.00 1.43
N ARG A 56 15.66 9.04 1.58
CA ARG A 56 16.28 8.41 0.41
C ARG A 56 15.36 7.34 -0.20
N PRO A 57 15.24 7.28 -1.54
CA PRO A 57 14.45 6.25 -2.18
C PRO A 57 14.92 4.84 -1.85
N THR A 58 14.00 3.96 -1.47
CA THR A 58 14.30 2.54 -1.25
C THR A 58 14.07 1.77 -2.57
N PRO A 59 15.11 1.22 -3.22
CA PRO A 59 14.98 0.54 -4.51
C PRO A 59 14.46 -0.90 -4.37
N GLY A 60 13.35 -1.09 -3.66
CA GLY A 60 12.74 -2.39 -3.40
C GLY A 60 11.23 -2.39 -3.64
N VAL A 61 10.69 -3.51 -4.10
CA VAL A 61 9.25 -3.75 -4.22
C VAL A 61 8.85 -4.97 -3.39
N ARG A 62 7.76 -4.83 -2.64
CA ARG A 62 7.21 -5.89 -1.79
C ARG A 62 5.97 -6.49 -2.43
N PRO A 63 5.79 -7.81 -2.39
CA PRO A 63 4.59 -8.43 -2.93
C PRO A 63 3.38 -8.13 -2.05
N LEU A 64 2.19 -8.11 -2.65
CA LEU A 64 0.92 -7.92 -1.96
C LEU A 64 -0.02 -9.14 -2.18
N GLY A 65 -0.83 -9.44 -1.17
CA GLY A 65 -1.88 -10.47 -1.27
C GLY A 65 -1.35 -11.83 -1.69
N ARG A 66 -1.94 -12.43 -2.72
CA ARG A 66 -1.55 -13.76 -3.25
C ARG A 66 -0.09 -13.82 -3.72
N ALA A 67 0.45 -12.72 -4.27
CA ALA A 67 1.86 -12.66 -4.66
C ALA A 67 2.79 -12.80 -3.46
N GLN A 68 2.36 -12.33 -2.27
CA GLN A 68 3.15 -12.40 -1.05
C GLN A 68 3.27 -13.83 -0.54
N GLU A 69 2.16 -14.56 -0.57
CA GLU A 69 2.13 -15.99 -0.20
C GLU A 69 3.01 -16.81 -1.14
N PHE A 70 2.86 -16.60 -2.46
CA PHE A 70 3.67 -17.26 -3.48
C PHE A 70 5.17 -16.96 -3.30
N TRP A 71 5.55 -15.69 -3.20
CA TRP A 71 6.96 -15.30 -3.04
C TRP A 71 7.56 -15.83 -1.75
N ARG A 72 6.78 -15.86 -0.65
CA ARG A 72 7.22 -16.43 0.62
C ARG A 72 7.43 -17.95 0.54
N GLU A 73 6.62 -18.66 -0.24
CA GLU A 73 6.81 -20.09 -0.50
C GLU A 73 8.05 -20.33 -1.35
N LEU A 74 8.21 -19.54 -2.41
CA LEU A 74 9.38 -19.58 -3.29
C LEU A 74 10.67 -19.33 -2.50
N TYR A 75 10.70 -18.32 -1.64
CA TYR A 75 11.83 -18.03 -0.77
C TYR A 75 12.15 -19.17 0.21
N ARG A 76 11.14 -19.92 0.68
CA ARG A 76 11.36 -21.05 1.60
C ARG A 76 11.91 -22.28 0.90
N THR A 77 11.43 -22.55 -0.32
CA THR A 77 11.68 -23.80 -1.04
C THR A 77 12.84 -23.70 -2.03
N ARG A 78 13.02 -22.53 -2.65
CA ARG A 78 13.91 -22.28 -3.78
C ARG A 78 14.84 -21.08 -3.53
N ARG A 79 15.31 -20.92 -2.28
CA ARG A 79 16.22 -19.83 -1.94
C ARG A 79 17.53 -19.96 -2.73
N GLY A 80 17.93 -18.89 -3.41
CA GLY A 80 19.14 -18.85 -4.25
C GLY A 80 18.90 -19.25 -5.70
N ASP A 81 17.71 -19.75 -6.05
CA ASP A 81 17.35 -20.03 -7.44
C ASP A 81 17.16 -18.72 -8.23
N VAL A 82 17.41 -18.80 -9.53
CA VAL A 82 17.09 -17.75 -10.49
C VAL A 82 15.73 -18.04 -11.11
N VAL A 83 14.83 -17.07 -11.04
CA VAL A 83 13.47 -17.15 -11.59
C VAL A 83 13.24 -16.10 -12.66
N SER A 84 12.28 -16.35 -13.55
CA SER A 84 11.88 -15.42 -14.60
C SER A 84 11.06 -14.27 -14.02
N LEU A 85 11.26 -13.06 -14.57
CA LEU A 85 10.57 -11.85 -14.16
C LEU A 85 10.06 -11.10 -15.40
N GLU A 86 8.76 -10.80 -15.38
CA GLU A 86 8.10 -9.98 -16.40
C GLU A 86 7.27 -8.89 -15.75
N VAL A 87 7.27 -7.70 -16.34
CA VAL A 87 6.43 -6.58 -15.89
C VAL A 87 5.18 -6.50 -16.74
N HIS A 88 4.02 -6.55 -16.09
CA HIS A 88 2.76 -6.20 -16.71
C HIS A 88 2.40 -4.81 -16.22
N TRP A 89 2.72 -3.83 -17.05
CA TRP A 89 2.14 -2.52 -16.90
C TRP A 89 0.68 -2.67 -17.30
N ALA A 90 -0.22 -2.48 -16.36
CA ALA A 90 -1.54 -2.04 -16.75
C ALA A 90 -1.31 -0.65 -17.37
N THR A 91 -1.21 -0.54 -18.70
CA THR A 91 -1.81 0.63 -19.33
C THR A 91 -3.26 0.57 -18.98
N GLN A 92 -3.58 1.25 -17.91
CA GLN A 92 -4.87 1.87 -17.80
C GLN A 92 -4.85 3.00 -18.83
N PRO A 93 -5.53 2.90 -19.99
CA PRO A 93 -6.04 4.12 -20.60
C PRO A 93 -7.03 4.68 -19.55
N GLY A 94 -6.59 5.62 -18.72
CA GLY A 94 -7.44 6.20 -17.68
C GLY A 94 -6.77 6.68 -16.39
N VAL A 95 -5.49 6.39 -16.13
CA VAL A 95 -4.84 6.87 -14.89
C VAL A 95 -4.48 8.36 -14.94
N GLU A 96 -4.33 8.97 -16.11
CA GLU A 96 -4.25 10.44 -16.19
C GLU A 96 -5.58 11.11 -15.77
N GLU A 97 -6.74 10.55 -16.16
CA GLU A 97 -8.04 11.11 -15.77
C GLU A 97 -8.44 10.77 -14.33
N GLN A 98 -8.07 9.59 -13.82
CA GLN A 98 -8.36 9.19 -12.44
C GLN A 98 -7.37 9.77 -11.44
N GLY A 99 -6.11 9.95 -11.81
CA GLY A 99 -5.11 10.70 -11.04
C GLY A 99 -5.51 12.16 -10.94
N ALA A 100 -5.89 12.79 -12.05
CA ALA A 100 -6.44 14.15 -12.03
C ALA A 100 -7.73 14.23 -11.21
N ALA A 101 -8.66 13.25 -11.31
CA ALA A 101 -9.89 13.25 -10.51
C ALA A 101 -9.64 12.99 -9.02
N PHE A 102 -8.67 12.14 -8.66
CA PHE A 102 -8.32 11.85 -7.27
C PHE A 102 -7.51 12.98 -6.64
N GLU A 103 -6.58 13.59 -7.37
CA GLU A 103 -5.91 14.82 -6.97
C GLU A 103 -6.90 15.98 -6.89
N THR A 104 -7.81 16.15 -7.84
CA THR A 104 -8.86 17.19 -7.76
C THR A 104 -9.75 16.96 -6.55
N ARG A 105 -10.16 15.71 -6.27
CA ARG A 105 -11.00 15.37 -5.11
C ARG A 105 -10.24 15.45 -3.78
N ALA A 106 -8.94 15.14 -3.74
CA ALA A 106 -8.09 15.30 -2.56
C ALA A 106 -7.73 16.77 -2.31
N VAL A 107 -7.52 17.57 -3.36
CA VAL A 107 -7.38 19.03 -3.32
C VAL A 107 -8.70 19.67 -2.91
N GLU A 108 -9.85 19.17 -3.35
CA GLU A 108 -11.18 19.63 -2.95
C GLU A 108 -11.52 19.21 -1.50
N ALA A 109 -11.14 18.00 -1.08
CA ALA A 109 -11.27 17.54 0.30
C ALA A 109 -10.34 18.30 1.26
N SER A 110 -9.11 18.64 0.83
CA SER A 110 -8.20 19.48 1.60
C SER A 110 -8.63 20.96 1.62
N ARG A 111 -9.28 21.46 0.57
CA ARG A 111 -10.00 22.75 0.59
C ARG A 111 -11.22 22.73 1.52
N ARG A 112 -11.88 21.57 1.72
CA ARG A 112 -12.95 21.42 2.73
C ARG A 112 -12.43 21.31 4.16
N LEU A 113 -11.15 20.99 4.34
CA LEU A 113 -10.49 20.86 5.64
C LEU A 113 -9.48 21.99 5.87
N VAL A 114 -9.80 23.23 5.46
CA VAL A 114 -9.04 24.38 5.95
C VAL A 114 -9.22 24.41 7.46
N ARG A 115 -8.17 24.03 8.19
CA ARG A 115 -8.10 24.15 9.65
C ARG A 115 -7.96 25.62 10.01
N THR A 116 -9.05 26.37 9.88
CA THR A 116 -9.12 27.73 10.42
C THR A 116 -9.19 27.66 11.94
N ASP A 117 -8.76 28.73 12.62
CA ASP A 117 -8.90 28.82 14.08
C ASP A 117 -10.37 28.78 14.50
N GLU A 118 -11.28 29.27 13.65
CA GLU A 118 -12.72 29.24 13.85
C GLU A 118 -13.28 27.80 13.79
N SER A 119 -12.84 26.99 12.83
CA SER A 119 -13.20 25.56 12.75
C SER A 119 -12.67 24.77 13.95
N ARG A 120 -11.49 25.14 14.47
CA ARG A 120 -10.92 24.54 15.68
C ARG A 120 -11.75 24.87 16.91
N GLN A 121 -12.15 26.14 17.07
CA GLN A 121 -12.96 26.57 18.20
C GLN A 121 -14.34 25.90 18.18
N ALA A 122 -15.01 25.85 17.02
CA ALA A 122 -16.29 25.18 16.87
C ALA A 122 -16.24 23.67 17.19
N ALA A 123 -15.14 23.00 16.83
CA ALA A 123 -14.95 21.57 17.17
C ALA A 123 -14.73 21.35 18.67
N LEU A 124 -14.00 22.25 19.34
CA LEU A 124 -13.79 22.20 20.79
C LEU A 124 -15.10 22.46 21.54
N ASP A 125 -15.88 23.44 21.11
CA ASP A 125 -17.18 23.76 21.71
C ASP A 125 -18.15 22.59 21.55
N ALA A 126 -18.21 21.96 20.37
CA ALA A 126 -19.02 20.77 20.14
C ALA A 126 -18.58 19.57 21.01
N PHE A 127 -17.28 19.36 21.18
CA PHE A 127 -16.74 18.30 22.03
C PHE A 127 -17.05 18.53 23.52
N LEU A 128 -16.89 19.76 24.00
CA LEU A 128 -17.22 20.12 25.38
C LEU A 128 -18.73 20.11 25.65
N ALA A 129 -19.56 20.46 24.66
CA ALA A 129 -21.01 20.32 24.75
C ALA A 129 -21.45 18.85 24.88
N LEU A 130 -20.73 17.92 24.24
CA LEU A 130 -20.99 16.50 24.34
C LEU A 130 -20.60 15.93 25.72
N ALA A 131 -19.57 16.48 26.38
CA ALA A 131 -19.14 16.04 27.70
C ALA A 131 -20.19 16.24 28.81
N GLY A 132 -21.16 17.16 28.61
CA GLY A 132 -22.29 17.36 29.52
C GLY A 132 -23.51 16.48 29.22
N GLN A 133 -23.56 15.84 28.06
CA GLN A 133 -24.61 14.92 27.67
C GLN A 133 -24.21 13.51 28.13
N GLY A 134 -24.57 13.16 29.37
CA GLY A 134 -24.30 11.84 29.93
C GLY A 134 -24.69 10.73 28.94
N TRP A 135 -23.68 10.02 28.46
CA TRP A 135 -23.87 8.95 27.48
C TRP A 135 -24.63 7.80 28.15
N LYS A 136 -25.90 7.62 27.80
CA LYS A 136 -26.68 6.44 28.20
C LYS A 136 -26.89 5.57 26.97
N SER A 137 -26.27 4.40 26.97
CA SER A 137 -26.61 3.36 25.99
C SER A 137 -28.01 2.83 26.31
N GLU A 138 -29.01 3.07 25.45
CA GLU A 138 -30.35 2.47 25.56
C GLU A 138 -30.38 0.99 25.13
N GLY A 139 -29.31 0.24 25.42
CA GLY A 139 -29.17 -1.16 25.06
C GLY A 139 -29.09 -2.02 26.31
N ARG A 140 -29.76 -3.19 26.29
CA ARG A 140 -29.50 -4.27 27.25
C ARG A 140 -28.02 -4.63 27.13
N THR A 141 -27.22 -4.25 28.14
CA THR A 141 -25.83 -4.70 28.26
C THR A 141 -25.86 -6.22 28.43
N MET A 142 -25.60 -6.96 27.35
CA MET A 142 -25.36 -8.39 27.45
C MET A 142 -24.05 -8.58 28.20
N THR A 143 -24.04 -9.49 29.16
CA THR A 143 -22.80 -9.80 29.88
C THR A 143 -21.87 -10.59 28.98
N ARG A 144 -20.57 -10.53 29.26
CA ARG A 144 -19.54 -11.28 28.52
C ARG A 144 -19.88 -12.77 28.42
N ASP A 145 -20.50 -13.31 29.46
CA ASP A 145 -20.88 -14.72 29.52
C ASP A 145 -22.07 -15.05 28.60
N GLU A 146 -23.03 -14.12 28.43
CA GLU A 146 -24.12 -14.27 27.46
C GLU A 146 -23.63 -14.27 26.00
N MET A 147 -22.51 -13.59 25.70
CA MET A 147 -21.93 -13.56 24.35
C MET A 147 -21.22 -14.87 23.96
N HIS A 148 -20.70 -15.64 24.92
CA HIS A 148 -19.93 -16.86 24.67
C HIS A 148 -20.78 -18.14 24.59
N ALA A 149 -22.09 -18.05 24.81
CA ALA A 149 -23.02 -19.19 24.80
C ALA A 149 -23.73 -19.41 23.45
N ARG A 150 -23.25 -18.78 22.37
CA ARG A 150 -23.77 -18.93 20.99
C ARG A 150 -22.74 -19.61 20.10
#